data_AF-A0A0D0BYX3-F1
#
_entry.id   AF-A0A0D0BYX3-F1
#
_cell.length_a   1.000
_cell.length_b   1.000
_cell.length_c   1.000
_cell.angle_alpha   90.00
_cell.angle_beta   90.00
_cell.angle_gamma   90.00
#
_symmetry.space_group_name_H-M   'P 1'
#
loop_
_entity.id
_entity.type
_entity.pdbx_description
1 polymer ?
#
loop_
_entity_poly.entity_id
_entity_poly.type
_entity_poly.pdbx_seq_one_letter_code
_entity_poly.pdbx_strand_id
1 'polypeptide(L)' 'MTVAQVATEKGIYHYDLHPGNFLVTFVGSTLAVSSIELLDWGLATLVQKPVTKGEVYEYYKEDIRSLS' A
#
# COMPACT_ATOMS: atom_id res chain seq x y z
N MET A 1 12.57 1.65 -4.86
CA MET A 1 11.24 1.54 -5.48
C MET A 1 10.44 0.59 -4.61
N THR A 2 9.29 1.02 -4.07
CA THR A 2 8.49 0.19 -3.14
C THR A 2 7.57 -0.75 -3.91
N VAL A 3 7.09 -1.83 -3.27
CA VAL A 3 6.13 -2.75 -3.90
C VAL A 3 4.85 -2.01 -4.32
N ALA A 4 4.37 -1.06 -3.51
CA ALA A 4 3.23 -0.21 -3.84
C ALA A 4 3.46 0.65 -5.09
N GLN A 5 4.69 1.17 -5.30
CA GLN A 5 5.03 1.92 -6.51
C GLN A 5 5.01 1.02 -7.75
N VAL A 6 5.62 -0.18 -7.67
CA VAL A 6 5.62 -1.14 -8.77
C VAL A 6 4.19 -1.58 -9.12
N ALA A 7 3.37 -1.90 -8.11
CA ALA A 7 1.98 -2.27 -8.31
C ALA A 7 1.20 -1.16 -9.03
N THR A 8 1.34 0.09 -8.58
CA THR A 8 0.71 1.26 -9.21
C THR A 8 1.11 1.42 -10.68
N GLU A 9 2.41 1.34 -10.99
CA GLU A 9 2.92 1.47 -12.37
C GLU A 9 2.42 0.35 -13.30
N LYS A 10 2.08 -0.80 -12.71
CA LYS A 10 1.47 -1.94 -13.42
C LYS A 10 -0.06 -1.89 -13.42
N GLY A 11 -0.67 -0.86 -12.85
CA GLY A 11 -2.13 -0.76 -12.72
C GLY A 11 -2.72 -1.78 -11.75
N ILE A 12 -1.96 -2.29 -10.78
CA ILE A 12 -2.41 -3.24 -9.77
C ILE A 12 -2.74 -2.48 -8.49
N TYR A 13 -3.97 -2.64 -8.01
CA TYR A 13 -4.45 -2.06 -6.77
C TYR A 13 -4.61 -3.15 -5.72
N HIS A 14 -4.31 -2.84 -4.47
CA HIS A 14 -4.35 -3.81 -3.36
C HIS A 14 -5.77 -4.14 -2.90
N TYR A 15 -6.67 -3.15 -2.90
CA TYR A 15 -8.07 -3.23 -2.44
C TYR A 15 -8.31 -3.58 -0.97
N ASP A 16 -7.26 -3.77 -0.17
CA ASP A 16 -7.36 -4.06 1.27
C ASP A 16 -6.24 -3.37 2.06
N LEU A 17 -6.22 -2.04 2.07
CA LEU A 17 -5.11 -1.25 2.60
C LEU A 17 -5.37 -0.75 4.02
N HIS A 18 -5.10 -1.60 5.00
CA HIS A 18 -5.20 -1.25 6.40
C HIS A 18 -3.94 -1.64 7.18
N PRO A 19 -3.69 -1.10 8.39
CA PRO A 19 -2.48 -1.36 9.17
C PRO A 19 -2.13 -2.84 9.38
N GLY A 20 -3.12 -3.74 9.36
CA GLY A 20 -2.92 -5.18 9.50
C GLY A 20 -2.19 -5.84 8.32
N ASN A 21 -2.22 -5.20 7.15
CA ASN A 21 -1.53 -5.66 5.94
C ASN A 21 -0.16 -5.02 5.74
N PHE A 22 0.37 -4.32 6.74
CA PHE A 22 1.74 -3.78 6.73
C PHE A 22 2.64 -4.56 7.67
N LEU A 23 3.73 -5.10 7.11
CA LEU A 23 4.83 -5.64 7.91
C LEU A 23 5.88 -4.56 8.11
N VAL A 24 6.10 -4.19 9.37
CA VAL A 24 7.14 -3.24 9.76
C VAL A 24 8.30 -4.01 10.37
N THR A 25 9.47 -3.93 9.75
CA THR A 25 10.70 -4.51 10.28
C THR A 25 11.51 -3.41 10.96
N PHE A 26 12.10 -3.72 12.12
CA PHE A 26 12.89 -2.79 12.91
C PHE A 26 14.35 -3.21 12.96
N VAL A 27 15.25 -2.22 13.04
CA VAL A 27 16.68 -2.42 13.26
C VAL A 27 16.91 -2.75 14.74
N GLY A 28 16.88 -4.03 15.08
CA GLY A 28 17.29 -4.56 16.38
C GLY A 28 16.81 -3.72 17.57
N SER A 29 17.74 -3.27 18.41
CA SER A 29 17.45 -2.55 19.65
C SER A 29 17.11 -1.07 19.51
N THR A 30 17.18 -0.48 18.31
CA THR A 30 17.00 0.98 18.14
C THR A 30 15.55 1.38 17.87
N LEU A 31 14.65 0.41 17.67
CA LEU A 31 13.26 0.63 17.20
C LEU A 31 13.18 1.49 15.92
N ALA A 32 14.30 1.69 15.21
CA ALA A 32 14.30 2.37 13.93
C ALA A 32 13.70 1.44 12.87
N VAL A 33 12.82 1.97 12.02
CA VAL A 33 12.21 1.18 10.93
C VAL A 33 13.26 0.88 9.87
N SER A 34 13.47 -0.40 9.56
CA SER A 34 14.35 -0.86 8.49
C SER A 34 13.62 -1.07 7.17
N SER A 35 12.39 -1.59 7.22
CA SER A 35 11.53 -1.78 6.05
C SER A 35 10.06 -1.69 6.41
N ILE A 36 9.25 -1.30 5.44
CA ILE A 36 7.79 -1.40 5.46
C ILE A 36 7.39 -2.14 4.20
N GLU A 37 6.72 -3.28 4.37
CA GLU A 37 6.31 -4.17 3.30
C GLU A 37 4.79 -4.31 3.31
N LEU A 38 4.19 -4.36 2.11
CA LEU A 38 2.76 -4.55 1.93
C LEU A 38 2.48 -6.04 1.74
N LEU A 39 1.62 -6.60 2.58
CA LEU A 39 1.23 -8.00 2.64
C LEU A 39 -0.19 -8.21 2.13
N ASP A 40 -0.55 -9.48 1.93
CA ASP A 40 -1.90 -9.95 1.60
C ASP A 40 -2.52 -9.35 0.32
N TRP A 41 -1.93 -9.75 -0.80
CA TRP A 41 -2.41 -9.38 -2.14
C TRP A 41 -3.64 -10.17 -2.60
N GLY A 42 -4.35 -10.86 -1.69
CA GLY A 42 -5.47 -11.75 -2.02
C GLY A 42 -6.67 -11.04 -2.68
N LEU A 43 -6.85 -9.75 -2.39
CA LEU A 43 -7.88 -8.90 -3.00
C LEU A 43 -7.34 -7.99 -4.12
N ALA A 44 -6.05 -8.09 -4.43
CA ALA A 44 -5.45 -7.22 -5.42
C ALA A 44 -6.02 -7.49 -6.82
N THR A 45 -6.25 -6.43 -7.60
CA THR A 45 -6.75 -6.56 -8.96
C THR A 45 -6.08 -5.59 -9.93
N LEU A 46 -6.01 -6.03 -11.18
CA LEU A 46 -5.55 -5.21 -12.30
C LEU A 46 -6.66 -4.25 -12.70
N VAL A 47 -6.39 -2.96 -12.55
CA VAL A 47 -7.29 -1.88 -12.94
C VAL A 47 -6.87 -1.38 -14.32
N GLN A 48 -7.75 -1.51 -15.32
CA GLN A 48 -7.49 -1.08 -16.70
C GLN A 48 -7.59 0.46 -16.90
N LYS A 49 -7.20 1.23 -15.89
CA LYS A 49 -7.26 2.70 -15.90
C LYS A 49 -5.83 3.22 -15.84
N PRO A 50 -5.42 4.23 -16.64
CA PRO A 50 -4.17 4.92 -16.39
C PRO A 50 -4.27 5.56 -15.01
N VAL A 51 -3.46 5.08 -14.08
CA VAL A 51 -3.53 5.54 -12.70
C VAL A 51 -2.58 6.71 -12.55
N THR A 52 -3.11 7.90 -12.25
CA THR A 52 -2.30 9.04 -11.87
C THR A 52 -1.87 8.91 -10.40
N LYS A 53 -0.71 9.49 -10.05
CA LYS A 53 -0.28 9.57 -8.64
C LYS A 53 -1.33 10.24 -7.73
N GLY A 54 -2.14 11.13 -8.28
CA GLY A 54 -3.23 11.80 -7.57
C GLY A 54 -4.39 10.86 -7.22
N GLU A 55 -4.80 10.00 -8.15
CA GLU A 55 -5.88 9.02 -7.91
C GLU A 55 -5.47 7.97 -6.86
N VAL A 56 -4.20 7.56 -6.85
CA VAL A 56 -3.66 6.71 -5.79
C VAL A 56 -3.77 7.39 -4.43
N TYR A 57 -3.33 8.65 -4.34
CA TYR A 57 -3.33 9.39 -3.06
C TYR A 57 -4.74 9.61 -2.50
N GLU A 58 -5.73 9.90 -3.35
CA GLU A 58 -7.11 10.08 -2.89
C GLU A 58 -7.78 8.76 -2.53
N TYR A 59 -7.49 7.65 -3.25
CA TYR A 59 -7.92 6.31 -2.83
C TYR A 59 -7.41 5.95 -1.42
N TYR A 60 -6.12 6.23 -1.14
CA TYR A 60 -5.54 6.02 0.19
C TYR A 60 -6.22 6.85 1.29
N LYS A 61 -6.67 8.07 0.98
CA LYS A 61 -7.34 8.95 1.95
C LYS A 61 -8.75 8.50 2.31
N GLU A 62 -9.52 8.03 1.32
CA GLU A 62 -10.90 7.58 1.56
C GLU A 62 -10.92 6.34 2.46
N ASP A 63 -9.99 5.41 2.26
CA ASP A 63 -9.88 4.19 3.07
C ASP A 63 -9.53 4.50 4.54
N ILE A 64 -8.61 5.44 4.77
CA ILE A 64 -8.26 5.92 6.13
C ILE A 64 -9.47 6.58 6.81
N ARG A 65 -10.31 7.31 6.07
CA ARG A 65 -11.52 7.96 6.63
C ARG A 65 -12.63 6.97 6.95
N SER A 66 -12.73 5.84 6.26
CA SER A 66 -13.69 4.79 6.61
C SER A 66 -13.35 4.01 7.89
N LEU A 67 -12.14 4.20 8.42
CA LEU A 67 -11.67 3.60 9.67
C LEU A 67 -11.84 4.51 10.90
N SER A 68 -12.36 5.74 10.73
CA SER A 68 -12.63 6.73 11.79
C SER A 68 -14.12 6.98 11.99
#